data_AF-A0A7J7D101-F1
#
_entry.id   AF-A0A7J7D101-F1
#
_cell.length_a   1.000
_cell.length_b   1.000
_cell.length_c   1.000
_cell.angle_alpha   90.00
_cell.angle_beta   90.00
_cell.angle_gamma   90.00
#
_symmetry.space_group_name_H-M   'P 1'
#
loop_
_entity.id
_entity.type
_entity.pdbx_description
1 polymer ?
#
loop_
_entity_poly.entity_id
_entity_poly.type
_entity_poly.pdbx_seq_one_letter_code
_entity_poly.pdbx_strand_id
1 'polypeptide(L)'
;MQLPQFLFILTLFGASFVVSQVIQCQSGIANTIVVDKSGTNGVFNTVQAAIDSIPPNNNNWIRIQINPGIYIEQVTIPENKPCIILEGQDRRVTTITYDAHDKTNTSITFSTNPDYVVVKGITFENSYNHPLKLDTVITQAVAALIGGDKNVFFECGFLGLQDTLWDFQGRHYFYNCYIEGAIDFIFGNGQSYYEVATSH
;
A
#
# COMPACT_ATOMS: atom_id res chain seq x y z
N MET A 1 11.56 -70.04 30.42
CA MET A 1 11.06 -68.66 30.59
C MET A 1 11.56 -67.85 29.42
N GLN A 2 10.67 -67.43 28.53
CA GLN A 2 10.95 -66.85 27.22
C GLN A 2 10.61 -65.36 27.29
N LEU A 3 11.57 -64.46 27.11
CA LEU A 3 11.31 -63.02 27.05
C LEU A 3 10.72 -62.64 25.68
N PRO A 4 9.75 -61.71 25.60
CA PRO A 4 9.19 -61.27 24.33
C PRO A 4 10.11 -60.24 23.66
N GLN A 5 10.33 -60.38 22.35
CA GLN A 5 10.94 -59.35 21.53
C GLN A 5 9.91 -58.24 21.26
N PHE A 6 10.12 -57.06 21.83
CA PHE A 6 9.38 -55.86 21.47
C PHE A 6 9.97 -55.28 20.18
N LEU A 7 9.18 -55.33 19.10
CA LEU A 7 9.46 -54.69 17.82
C LEU A 7 9.17 -53.19 17.95
N PHE A 8 10.21 -52.35 17.99
CA PHE A 8 10.06 -50.90 17.90
C PHE A 8 9.85 -50.49 16.44
N ILE A 9 8.61 -50.13 16.08
CA ILE A 9 8.31 -49.49 14.80
C ILE A 9 8.64 -48.00 14.97
N LEU A 10 9.75 -47.56 14.38
CA LEU A 10 10.13 -46.15 14.32
C LEU A 10 9.26 -45.47 13.24
N THR A 11 8.21 -44.77 13.65
CA THR A 11 7.46 -43.89 12.74
C THR A 11 8.29 -42.64 12.47
N LEU A 12 8.93 -42.60 11.29
CA LEU A 12 9.55 -41.39 10.75
C LEU A 12 8.46 -40.36 10.47
N PHE A 13 8.20 -39.47 11.44
CA PHE A 13 7.53 -38.20 11.18
C PHE A 13 8.48 -37.36 10.32
N GLY A 14 8.33 -37.45 9.00
CA GLY A 14 8.95 -36.51 8.07
C GLY A 14 8.37 -35.13 8.33
N ALA A 15 9.09 -34.27 9.03
CA ALA A 15 8.80 -32.86 9.08
C ALA A 15 9.00 -32.32 7.64
N SER A 16 7.91 -32.14 6.92
CA SER A 16 7.91 -31.40 5.66
C SER A 16 8.26 -29.96 5.99
N PHE A 17 9.55 -29.63 5.95
CA PHE A 17 10.01 -28.24 5.97
C PHE A 17 9.48 -27.57 4.70
N VAL A 18 8.36 -26.87 4.82
CA VAL A 18 7.98 -25.87 3.81
C VAL A 18 9.02 -24.78 3.94
N VAL A 19 10.06 -24.84 3.09
CA VAL A 19 10.95 -23.71 2.91
C VAL A 19 10.10 -22.61 2.31
N SER A 20 9.65 -21.68 3.15
CA SER A 20 9.01 -20.46 2.67
C SER A 20 10.03 -19.78 1.77
N GLN A 21 9.77 -19.75 0.46
CA GLN A 21 10.66 -19.06 -0.46
C GLN A 21 10.65 -17.60 -0.05
N VAL A 22 11.80 -17.08 0.36
CA VAL A 22 11.96 -15.65 0.62
C VAL A 22 11.71 -14.96 -0.71
N ILE A 23 10.61 -14.21 -0.81
CA ILE A 23 10.37 -13.34 -1.96
C ILE A 23 11.47 -12.29 -1.94
N GLN A 24 12.39 -12.43 -2.89
CA GLN A 24 13.46 -11.48 -3.13
C GLN A 24 13.16 -10.77 -4.44
N CYS A 25 12.90 -9.47 -4.37
CA CYS A 25 12.77 -8.66 -5.57
C CYS A 25 14.09 -8.70 -6.35
N GLN A 26 14.00 -8.98 -7.66
CA GLN A 26 15.14 -8.96 -8.56
C GLN A 26 15.73 -7.56 -8.66
N SER A 27 16.98 -7.44 -9.11
CA SER A 27 17.63 -6.13 -9.25
C SER A 27 17.13 -5.40 -10.50
N GLY A 28 16.92 -4.09 -10.37
CA GLY A 28 16.53 -3.22 -11.49
C GLY A 28 15.06 -3.30 -11.88
N ILE A 29 14.61 -2.32 -12.65
CA ILE A 29 13.22 -2.21 -13.12
C ILE A 29 13.07 -3.06 -14.38
N ALA A 30 12.20 -4.08 -14.32
CA ALA A 30 11.98 -4.99 -15.42
C ALA A 30 10.97 -4.45 -16.45
N ASN A 31 9.98 -3.69 -16.00
CA ASN A 31 8.94 -3.13 -16.86
C ASN A 31 8.41 -1.80 -16.31
N THR A 32 7.95 -0.92 -17.20
CA THR A 32 7.25 0.32 -16.86
C THR A 32 5.88 0.34 -17.53
N ILE A 33 4.83 0.52 -16.71
CA ILE A 33 3.44 0.68 -17.12
C ILE A 33 3.08 2.16 -16.95
N VAL A 34 2.56 2.80 -17.99
CA VAL A 34 2.16 4.21 -17.93
C VAL A 34 0.64 4.30 -17.75
N VAL A 35 0.22 5.08 -16.75
CA VAL A 35 -1.18 5.45 -16.49
C VAL A 35 -1.37 6.90 -16.89
N ASP A 36 -2.35 7.16 -17.75
CA ASP A 36 -2.73 8.49 -18.19
C ASP A 36 -4.24 8.62 -18.18
N LYS A 37 -4.79 9.48 -17.32
CA LYS A 37 -6.24 9.64 -17.17
C LYS A 37 -6.93 10.02 -18.48
N SER A 38 -6.26 10.79 -19.36
CA SER A 38 -6.83 11.16 -20.66
C SER A 38 -6.85 10.00 -21.66
N GLY A 39 -6.11 8.92 -21.39
CA GLY A 39 -5.90 7.79 -22.30
C GLY A 39 -5.04 8.12 -23.52
N THR A 40 -4.35 9.26 -23.54
CA THR A 40 -3.61 9.71 -24.73
C THR A 40 -2.21 9.11 -24.78
N ASN A 41 -1.52 9.02 -23.64
CA ASN A 41 -0.12 8.61 -23.56
C ASN A 41 0.12 7.41 -22.62
N GLY A 42 -0.95 6.78 -22.14
CA GLY A 42 -0.90 5.67 -21.18
C GLY A 42 -1.50 4.38 -21.73
N VAL A 43 -1.08 3.25 -21.17
CA VAL A 43 -1.68 1.93 -21.44
C VAL A 43 -3.02 1.79 -20.70
N PHE A 44 -3.14 2.46 -19.56
CA PHE A 44 -4.34 2.45 -18.72
C PHE A 44 -4.78 3.88 -18.37
N ASN A 45 -6.08 4.05 -18.18
CA ASN A 45 -6.68 5.32 -17.75
C ASN A 45 -6.89 5.39 -16.23
N THR A 46 -6.79 4.27 -15.54
CA THR A 46 -6.95 4.15 -14.08
C THR A 46 -5.75 3.46 -13.46
N VAL A 47 -5.47 3.79 -12.19
CA VAL A 47 -4.36 3.22 -11.43
C VAL A 47 -4.65 1.76 -11.08
N GLN A 48 -5.90 1.45 -10.70
CA GLN A 48 -6.28 0.08 -10.36
C GLN A 48 -6.10 -0.88 -11.55
N ALA A 49 -6.46 -0.47 -12.77
CA ALA A 49 -6.30 -1.34 -13.95
C ALA A 49 -4.83 -1.67 -14.25
N ALA A 50 -3.91 -0.72 -14.02
CA ALA A 50 -2.49 -0.97 -14.14
C ALA A 50 -1.99 -1.97 -13.10
N ILE A 51 -2.41 -1.85 -11.85
CA ILE A 51 -2.10 -2.81 -10.78
C ILE A 51 -2.68 -4.19 -11.11
N ASP A 52 -3.91 -4.25 -11.61
CA ASP A 52 -4.60 -5.50 -11.97
C ASP A 52 -3.87 -6.26 -13.08
N SER A 53 -3.24 -5.54 -14.02
CA SER A 53 -2.47 -6.13 -15.11
C SER A 53 -1.19 -6.86 -14.66
N ILE A 54 -0.69 -6.59 -13.45
CA ILE A 54 0.50 -7.25 -12.91
C ILE A 54 0.13 -8.67 -12.44
N PRO A 55 0.84 -9.72 -12.89
CA PRO A 55 0.61 -11.08 -12.44
C PRO A 55 0.83 -11.25 -10.93
N PRO A 56 0.09 -12.15 -10.26
CA PRO A 56 0.35 -12.49 -8.86
C PRO A 56 1.72 -13.17 -8.70
N ASN A 57 2.27 -13.13 -7.49
CA ASN A 57 3.59 -13.63 -7.11
C ASN A 57 4.73 -12.99 -7.91
N ASN A 58 4.57 -11.71 -8.25
CA ASN A 58 5.60 -10.94 -8.94
C ASN A 58 6.86 -10.81 -8.09
N ASN A 59 8.03 -11.06 -8.66
CA ASN A 59 9.32 -10.83 -8.00
C ASN A 59 10.22 -9.87 -8.80
N ASN A 60 9.69 -9.21 -9.83
CA ASN A 60 10.41 -8.22 -10.64
C ASN A 60 9.96 -6.82 -10.25
N TRP A 61 10.85 -5.83 -10.21
CA TRP A 61 10.39 -4.46 -10.02
C TRP A 61 9.59 -3.99 -11.23
N ILE A 62 8.29 -3.75 -11.02
CA ILE A 62 7.41 -3.15 -12.02
C ILE A 62 7.13 -1.72 -11.59
N ARG A 63 7.50 -0.76 -12.45
CA ARG A 63 7.15 0.64 -12.25
C ARG A 63 5.79 0.92 -12.88
N ILE A 64 4.87 1.46 -12.10
CA ILE A 64 3.64 2.10 -12.58
C ILE A 64 3.88 3.61 -12.52
N GLN A 65 4.12 4.21 -13.67
CA GLN A 65 4.28 5.65 -13.83
C GLN A 65 2.90 6.28 -14.03
N ILE A 66 2.50 7.20 -13.15
CA ILE A 66 1.21 7.88 -13.17
C ILE A 66 1.44 9.32 -13.63
N ASN A 67 0.88 9.68 -14.78
CA ASN A 67 0.93 11.04 -15.29
C ASN A 67 0.14 12.01 -14.40
N PRO A 68 0.39 13.34 -14.48
CA PRO A 68 -0.37 14.32 -13.72
C PRO A 68 -1.89 14.20 -13.92
N GLY A 69 -2.62 14.34 -12.83
CA GLY A 69 -4.07 14.26 -12.82
C GLY A 69 -4.63 13.96 -11.44
N ILE A 70 -5.95 14.14 -11.32
CA ILE A 70 -6.74 13.72 -10.17
C ILE A 70 -7.47 12.43 -10.56
N TYR A 71 -7.10 11.32 -9.94
CA TYR A 71 -7.68 10.00 -10.16
C TYR A 71 -8.71 9.74 -9.07
N ILE A 72 -9.99 9.66 -9.45
CA ILE A 72 -11.10 9.44 -8.51
C ILE A 72 -11.43 7.95 -8.52
N GLU A 73 -10.79 7.20 -7.64
CA GLU A 73 -10.90 5.74 -7.54
C GLU A 73 -10.38 5.26 -6.19
N GLN A 74 -10.89 4.11 -5.72
CA GLN A 74 -10.25 3.36 -4.65
C GLN A 74 -9.20 2.43 -5.24
N VAL A 75 -7.99 2.45 -4.69
CA VAL A 75 -6.84 1.71 -5.21
C VAL A 75 -6.34 0.73 -4.16
N THR A 76 -6.13 -0.51 -4.54
CA THR A 76 -5.56 -1.56 -3.69
C THR A 76 -4.43 -2.28 -4.43
N ILE A 77 -3.24 -2.26 -3.82
CA ILE A 77 -2.17 -3.20 -4.17
C ILE A 77 -2.38 -4.46 -3.31
N PRO A 78 -2.77 -5.60 -3.90
CA PRO A 78 -3.04 -6.82 -3.14
C PRO A 78 -1.75 -7.48 -2.65
N GLU A 79 -1.85 -8.23 -1.55
CA GLU A 79 -0.73 -8.88 -0.85
C GLU A 79 0.13 -9.78 -1.75
N ASN A 80 -0.47 -10.37 -2.79
CA ASN A 80 0.22 -11.24 -3.73
C ASN A 80 0.93 -10.50 -4.88
N LYS A 81 1.07 -9.17 -4.84
CA LYS A 81 1.78 -8.38 -5.87
C LYS A 81 2.91 -7.52 -5.30
N PRO A 82 3.98 -8.13 -4.74
CA PRO A 82 5.12 -7.37 -4.23
C PRO A 82 5.99 -6.80 -5.37
N CYS A 83 7.02 -6.04 -5.00
CA CYS A 83 8.00 -5.45 -5.92
C CYS A 83 7.39 -4.45 -6.91
N ILE A 84 6.56 -3.53 -6.42
CA ILE A 84 5.93 -2.47 -7.23
C ILE A 84 6.52 -1.11 -6.88
N ILE A 85 6.80 -0.31 -7.90
CA ILE A 85 7.10 1.12 -7.76
C ILE A 85 5.90 1.89 -8.30
N LEU A 86 5.16 2.60 -7.45
CA LEU A 86 4.08 3.49 -7.82
C LEU A 86 4.60 4.94 -7.85
N GLU A 87 4.82 5.49 -9.03
CA GLU A 87 5.52 6.78 -9.21
C GLU A 87 4.63 7.80 -9.91
N GLY A 88 4.22 8.84 -9.18
CA GLY A 88 3.63 10.06 -9.73
C GLY A 88 4.70 11.07 -10.12
N GLN A 89 4.31 12.13 -10.85
CA GLN A 89 5.26 13.17 -11.27
C GLN A 89 5.70 14.05 -10.09
N ASP A 90 4.77 14.47 -9.24
CA ASP A 90 4.98 15.26 -8.03
C ASP A 90 3.66 15.23 -7.23
N ARG A 91 3.73 15.18 -5.89
CA ARG A 91 2.53 15.16 -5.03
C ARG A 91 1.55 16.31 -5.29
N ARG A 92 2.01 17.45 -5.83
CA ARG A 92 1.17 18.61 -6.13
C ARG A 92 0.36 18.47 -7.41
N VAL A 93 0.70 17.52 -8.27
CA VAL A 93 0.06 17.36 -9.60
C VAL A 93 -0.49 15.95 -9.86
N THR A 94 -0.16 14.98 -9.02
CA THR A 94 -0.68 13.60 -9.10
C THR A 94 -1.40 13.26 -7.80
N THR A 95 -2.74 13.15 -7.87
CA THR A 95 -3.60 12.85 -6.70
C THR A 95 -4.48 11.64 -6.99
N ILE A 96 -4.58 10.73 -6.02
CA ILE A 96 -5.58 9.67 -5.96
C ILE A 96 -6.54 10.02 -4.82
N THR A 97 -7.83 10.15 -5.11
CA THR A 97 -8.83 10.68 -4.17
C THR A 97 -10.13 9.89 -4.20
N TYR A 98 -10.80 9.79 -3.06
CA TYR A 98 -12.14 9.22 -2.92
C TYR A 98 -12.82 9.78 -1.65
N ASP A 99 -14.12 9.53 -1.46
CA ASP A 99 -14.93 10.12 -0.37
C ASP A 99 -15.71 9.08 0.47
N ALA A 100 -15.26 7.81 0.45
CA ALA A 100 -15.81 6.78 1.31
C ALA A 100 -15.57 7.10 2.79
N HIS A 101 -16.53 6.80 3.66
CA HIS A 101 -16.53 7.22 5.07
C HIS A 101 -17.26 6.21 5.98
N ASP A 102 -17.61 6.61 7.21
CA ASP A 102 -18.34 5.88 8.28
C ASP A 102 -17.60 4.73 8.97
N LYS A 103 -16.77 3.95 8.25
CA LYS A 103 -16.01 2.86 8.85
C LYS A 103 -14.58 2.85 8.34
N THR A 104 -13.63 2.77 9.26
CA THR A 104 -12.19 2.78 8.97
C THR A 104 -11.79 1.74 7.91
N ASN A 105 -12.35 0.52 7.96
CA ASN A 105 -11.98 -0.56 7.05
C ASN A 105 -12.64 -0.52 5.65
N THR A 106 -13.63 0.34 5.44
CA THR A 106 -14.32 0.48 4.13
C THR A 106 -14.15 1.87 3.52
N SER A 107 -13.59 2.82 4.27
CA SER A 107 -13.38 4.21 3.85
C SER A 107 -12.04 4.47 3.15
N ILE A 108 -11.30 3.42 2.79
CA ILE A 108 -9.91 3.53 2.36
C ILE A 108 -9.82 3.97 0.89
N THR A 109 -9.15 5.09 0.62
CA THR A 109 -8.86 5.54 -0.76
C THR A 109 -7.73 4.74 -1.39
N PHE A 110 -6.59 4.61 -0.70
CA PHE A 110 -5.47 3.80 -1.16
C PHE A 110 -5.08 2.75 -0.12
N SER A 111 -4.87 1.50 -0.55
CA SER A 111 -4.30 0.46 0.31
C SER A 111 -3.13 -0.25 -0.37
N THR A 112 -2.09 -0.53 0.41
CA THR A 112 -1.01 -1.42 0.01
C THR A 112 -0.85 -2.51 1.06
N ASN A 113 -0.85 -3.76 0.63
CA ASN A 113 -0.69 -4.93 1.49
C ASN A 113 0.56 -5.79 1.21
N PRO A 114 1.21 -5.78 0.02
CA PRO A 114 2.38 -6.63 -0.20
C PRO A 114 3.66 -6.00 0.37
N ASP A 115 4.68 -6.83 0.50
CA ASP A 115 6.03 -6.40 0.82
C ASP A 115 6.71 -5.67 -0.36
N TYR A 116 7.71 -4.85 -0.05
CA TYR A 116 8.58 -4.21 -1.05
C TYR A 116 7.84 -3.33 -2.06
N VAL A 117 6.99 -2.44 -1.59
CA VAL A 117 6.38 -1.37 -2.39
C VAL A 117 7.12 -0.06 -2.18
N VAL A 118 7.42 0.62 -3.28
CA VAL A 118 7.94 1.99 -3.26
C VAL A 118 6.89 2.90 -3.86
N VAL A 119 6.51 3.94 -3.14
CA VAL A 119 5.58 4.96 -3.61
C VAL A 119 6.29 6.31 -3.63
N LYS A 120 6.12 7.08 -4.71
CA LYS A 120 6.80 8.37 -4.86
C LYS A 120 5.92 9.41 -5.53
N GLY A 121 5.91 10.62 -4.97
CA GLY A 121 5.37 11.81 -5.63
C GLY A 121 3.87 11.73 -5.92
N ILE A 122 3.09 11.11 -5.04
CA ILE A 122 1.64 10.97 -5.16
C ILE A 122 0.98 11.51 -3.89
N THR A 123 -0.12 12.23 -4.05
CA THR A 123 -1.03 12.55 -2.95
C THR A 123 -2.17 11.54 -2.89
N PHE A 124 -2.40 10.97 -1.71
CA PHE A 124 -3.58 10.19 -1.39
C PHE A 124 -4.50 11.03 -0.51
N GLU A 125 -5.74 11.19 -0.92
CA GLU A 125 -6.71 12.06 -0.26
C GLU A 125 -7.99 11.28 0.02
N ASN A 126 -8.53 11.42 1.24
CA ASN A 126 -9.95 11.17 1.45
C ASN A 126 -10.67 12.51 1.58
N SER A 127 -11.47 12.86 0.57
CA SER A 127 -12.09 14.17 0.43
C SER A 127 -13.39 14.34 1.21
N TYR A 128 -13.88 13.32 1.93
CA TYR A 128 -15.18 13.37 2.62
C TYR A 128 -15.33 14.58 3.55
N ASN A 129 -14.30 14.84 4.35
CA ASN A 129 -14.31 15.89 5.37
C ASN A 129 -13.88 17.26 4.84
N HIS A 130 -13.58 17.40 3.54
CA HIS A 130 -12.98 18.59 2.95
C HIS A 130 -13.83 19.20 1.81
N PRO A 131 -14.09 20.53 1.81
CA PRO A 131 -13.80 21.47 2.90
C PRO A 131 -14.72 21.21 4.10
N LEU A 132 -14.24 21.53 5.30
CA LEU A 132 -15.06 21.54 6.52
C LEU A 132 -16.21 22.54 6.37
N LYS A 133 -17.45 22.03 6.29
CA LYS A 133 -18.67 22.83 6.31
C LYS A 133 -19.28 22.78 7.71
N LEU A 134 -20.08 23.79 8.06
CA LEU A 134 -20.76 23.90 9.36
C LEU A 134 -21.63 22.68 9.70
N ASP A 135 -22.09 21.95 8.70
CA ASP A 135 -22.95 20.78 8.76
C ASP A 135 -22.25 19.45 8.45
N THR A 136 -20.92 19.45 8.23
CA THR A 136 -20.16 18.21 8.00
C THR A 136 -20.18 17.35 9.27
N VAL A 137 -20.76 16.16 9.18
CA VAL A 137 -20.63 15.13 10.21
C VAL A 137 -19.25 14.51 10.06
N ILE A 138 -18.37 14.75 11.02
CA ILE A 138 -17.03 14.17 11.00
C ILE A 138 -17.14 12.68 11.33
N THR A 139 -16.70 11.83 10.40
CA THR A 139 -16.57 10.38 10.58
C THR A 139 -15.22 9.90 10.01
N GLN A 140 -14.90 8.63 10.28
CA GLN A 140 -13.67 7.99 9.82
C GLN A 140 -13.60 7.97 8.30
N ALA A 141 -12.48 8.48 7.75
CA ALA A 141 -12.30 8.68 6.32
C ALA A 141 -10.83 8.48 5.95
N VAL A 142 -10.45 7.23 5.66
CA VAL A 142 -9.04 6.85 5.50
C VAL A 142 -8.49 7.24 4.13
N ALA A 143 -7.44 8.05 4.11
CA ALA A 143 -6.74 8.40 2.87
C ALA A 143 -5.82 7.25 2.41
N ALA A 144 -5.09 6.64 3.34
CA ALA A 144 -4.23 5.51 3.03
C ALA A 144 -4.15 4.46 4.13
N LEU A 145 -4.19 3.19 3.77
CA LEU A 145 -3.83 2.04 4.61
C LEU A 145 -2.50 1.46 4.13
N ILE A 146 -1.51 1.41 5.03
CA ILE A 146 -0.18 0.87 4.76
C ILE A 146 0.03 -0.41 5.55
N GLY A 147 -0.09 -1.55 4.87
CA GLY A 147 0.34 -2.86 5.33
C GLY A 147 1.56 -3.35 4.55
N GLY A 148 1.94 -4.61 4.78
CA GLY A 148 3.10 -5.24 4.15
C GLY A 148 4.43 -4.76 4.73
N ASP A 149 5.52 -5.48 4.50
CA ASP A 149 6.82 -5.16 5.09
C ASP A 149 7.78 -4.48 4.10
N LYS A 150 8.61 -3.56 4.62
CA LYS A 150 9.63 -2.80 3.87
C LYS A 150 9.04 -1.91 2.76
N ASN A 151 7.90 -1.28 3.05
CA ASN A 151 7.30 -0.30 2.15
C ASN A 151 7.90 1.09 2.38
N VAL A 152 8.09 1.84 1.30
CA VAL A 152 8.76 3.14 1.33
C VAL A 152 7.95 4.19 0.59
N PHE A 153 7.82 5.37 1.19
CA PHE A 153 7.09 6.51 0.65
C PHE A 153 8.02 7.71 0.56
N PHE A 154 8.19 8.27 -0.65
CA PHE A 154 9.04 9.41 -0.92
C PHE A 154 8.21 10.57 -1.46
N GLU A 155 8.25 11.72 -0.79
CA GLU A 155 7.64 12.95 -1.29
C GLU A 155 6.12 12.83 -1.53
N CYS A 156 5.45 11.94 -0.78
CA CYS A 156 4.02 11.72 -0.88
C CYS A 156 3.21 12.73 -0.05
N GLY A 157 1.92 12.83 -0.34
CA GLY A 157 0.92 13.53 0.47
C GLY A 157 -0.14 12.56 1.00
N PHE A 158 -0.59 12.75 2.23
CA PHE A 158 -1.69 12.01 2.85
C PHE A 158 -2.66 13.02 3.46
N LEU A 159 -3.84 13.20 2.86
CA LEU A 159 -4.77 14.28 3.20
C LEU A 159 -6.11 13.71 3.68
N GLY A 160 -6.57 14.16 4.84
CA GLY A 160 -7.85 13.76 5.41
C GLY A 160 -8.19 14.56 6.67
N LEU A 161 -8.96 13.97 7.58
CA LEU A 161 -9.31 14.61 8.85
C LEU A 161 -9.31 13.62 10.02
N GLN A 162 -10.23 12.66 10.03
CA GLN A 162 -10.25 11.57 11.00
C GLN A 162 -9.76 10.28 10.33
N ASP A 163 -8.82 9.59 10.97
CA ASP A 163 -8.21 8.34 10.49
C ASP A 163 -7.44 8.50 9.16
N THR A 164 -6.76 9.64 8.91
CA THR A 164 -6.11 9.93 7.61
C THR A 164 -5.14 8.83 7.14
N LEU A 165 -4.11 8.51 7.93
CA LEU A 165 -3.09 7.51 7.60
C LEU A 165 -3.17 6.33 8.56
N TRP A 166 -3.69 5.22 8.06
CA TRP A 166 -3.69 3.95 8.75
C TRP A 166 -2.38 3.19 8.48
N ASP A 167 -1.37 3.46 9.31
CA ASP A 167 -0.10 2.73 9.35
C ASP A 167 -0.28 1.35 10.01
N PHE A 168 -0.88 0.43 9.27
CA PHE A 168 -1.50 -0.79 9.79
C PHE A 168 -0.52 -1.80 10.38
N GLN A 169 0.37 -2.38 9.57
CA GLN A 169 1.30 -3.43 9.99
C GLN A 169 2.47 -3.58 9.03
N GLY A 170 3.69 -3.67 9.57
CA GLY A 170 4.92 -3.86 8.79
C GLY A 170 5.98 -2.84 9.18
N ARG A 171 7.12 -2.82 8.47
CA ARG A 171 8.12 -1.75 8.61
C ARG A 171 8.00 -0.79 7.45
N HIS A 172 7.81 0.49 7.74
CA HIS A 172 7.66 1.51 6.70
C HIS A 172 8.63 2.66 6.90
N TYR A 173 9.00 3.29 5.79
CA TYR A 173 9.83 4.48 5.79
C TYR A 173 9.15 5.58 5.00
N PHE A 174 8.93 6.73 5.63
CA PHE A 174 8.33 7.92 5.02
C PHE A 174 9.37 9.02 4.98
N TYR A 175 9.78 9.44 3.78
CA TYR A 175 10.78 10.48 3.59
C TYR A 175 10.19 11.69 2.87
N ASN A 176 10.36 12.87 3.46
CA ASN A 176 9.86 14.14 2.91
C ASN A 176 8.35 14.08 2.60
N CYS A 177 7.55 13.36 3.37
CA CYS A 177 6.10 13.25 3.17
C CYS A 177 5.33 14.37 3.89
N TYR A 178 4.15 14.72 3.38
CA TYR A 178 3.21 15.62 4.03
C TYR A 178 1.98 14.84 4.50
N ILE A 179 1.59 15.00 5.76
CA ILE A 179 0.43 14.31 6.35
C ILE A 179 -0.48 15.37 6.98
N GLU A 180 -1.76 15.36 6.65
CA GLU A 180 -2.74 16.33 7.15
C GLU A 180 -3.94 15.61 7.78
N GLY A 181 -4.28 16.01 9.01
CA GLY A 181 -5.52 15.59 9.66
C GLY A 181 -5.68 16.18 11.05
N ALA A 182 -6.70 15.74 11.79
CA ALA A 182 -7.04 16.31 13.09
C ALA A 182 -7.25 15.26 14.19
N ILE A 183 -7.88 14.13 13.89
CA ILE A 183 -8.27 13.11 14.88
C ILE A 183 -7.67 11.77 14.46
N ASP A 184 -6.81 11.19 15.29
CA ASP A 184 -6.15 9.91 15.04
C ASP A 184 -5.54 9.81 13.62
N PHE A 185 -5.03 10.94 13.12
CA PHE A 185 -4.70 11.10 11.71
C PHE A 185 -3.46 10.28 11.27
N ILE A 186 -2.67 9.76 12.22
CA ILE A 186 -1.71 8.68 12.02
C ILE A 186 -1.98 7.64 13.11
N PHE A 187 -2.32 6.42 12.73
CA PHE A 187 -2.69 5.35 13.66
C PHE A 187 -2.37 3.96 13.12
N GLY A 188 -2.31 2.96 14.01
CA GLY A 188 -2.08 1.54 13.65
C GLY A 188 -0.92 0.91 14.42
N ASN A 189 -0.38 -0.20 13.90
CA ASN A 189 0.68 -1.00 14.54
C ASN A 189 1.96 -1.11 13.70
N GLY A 190 2.12 -0.24 12.68
CA GLY A 190 3.34 -0.16 11.88
C GLY A 190 4.58 0.19 12.71
N GLN A 191 5.72 -0.39 12.32
CA GLN A 191 7.05 -0.04 12.82
C GLN A 191 7.68 0.96 11.85
N SER A 192 7.22 2.21 11.94
CA SER A 192 7.51 3.21 10.92
C SER A 192 8.51 4.25 11.38
N TYR A 193 9.33 4.71 10.43
CA TYR A 193 10.23 5.84 10.61
C TYR A 193 9.83 6.96 9.64
N TYR A 194 9.61 8.16 10.19
CA TYR A 194 9.19 9.36 9.47
C TYR A 194 10.35 10.36 9.47
N GLU A 195 11.05 10.50 8.34
CA GLU A 195 12.21 11.36 8.17
C GLU A 195 11.86 12.57 7.30
N VAL A 196 12.08 13.78 7.82
CA VAL A 196 11.75 15.05 7.13
C VAL A 196 10.27 15.12 6.74
N ALA A 197 9.41 14.36 7.43
CA ALA A 197 7.97 14.41 7.24
C ALA A 197 7.39 15.63 7.98
N THR A 198 6.42 16.30 7.37
CA THR A 198 5.68 17.40 8.01
C THR A 198 4.24 16.97 8.25
N SER A 199 3.78 17.11 9.49
CA SER A 199 2.40 16.78 9.89
C SER A 199 1.68 18.04 10.35
N HIS A 200 0.47 18.28 9.84
CA HIS A 200 -0.41 19.39 10.25
C HIS A 200 -1.77 18.89 10.69
#